data_AF-A0ABD2H3A6-F1
#
_entry.id   AF-A0ABD2H3A6-F1
#
_cell.length_a   1.000
_cell.length_b   1.000
_cell.length_c   1.000
_cell.angle_alpha   90.00
_cell.angle_beta   90.00
_cell.angle_gamma   90.00
#
_symmetry.space_group_name_H-M   'P 1'
#
loop_
_entity.id
_entity.type
_entity.pdbx_description
1 polymer ?
#
loop_
_entity_poly.entity_id
_entity_poly.type
_entity_poly.pdbx_seq_one_letter_code
_entity_poly.pdbx_strand_id
1 'polypeptide(L)'
;MGSRKRLLSEFLTPEEAITRYKRVLEAVNKGNNKTAAYRAVGVDRKTIADTAGIAELHAVNPGIFQDIRGTLKKGETLLRFSEKCKSAIKDQHLEGKVQDLKTNGGLLSIHPKGK
;
A
#
# COMPACT_ATOMS: atom_id res chain seq x y z
N MET A 1 -26.48 -2.84 -19.23
CA MET A 1 -25.20 -3.42 -18.79
C MET A 1 -24.60 -2.56 -17.70
N GLY A 2 -25.13 -2.68 -16.48
CA GLY A 2 -24.67 -1.89 -15.32
C GLY A 2 -23.79 -2.73 -14.40
N SER A 3 -22.90 -2.06 -13.68
CA SER A 3 -22.36 -2.52 -12.39
C SER A 3 -21.11 -3.42 -12.42
N ARG A 4 -19.98 -2.88 -12.91
CA ARG A 4 -18.63 -3.32 -12.46
C ARG A 4 -17.87 -2.26 -11.65
N LYS A 5 -18.54 -1.16 -11.27
CA LYS A 5 -17.93 -0.04 -10.52
C LYS A 5 -18.34 0.02 -9.04
N ARG A 6 -19.09 -0.96 -8.51
CA ARG A 6 -19.68 -0.92 -7.15
C ARG A 6 -19.26 -2.02 -6.18
N LEU A 7 -18.21 -2.81 -6.48
CA LEU A 7 -17.70 -3.84 -5.56
C LEU A 7 -16.36 -3.51 -4.90
N LEU A 8 -15.74 -2.38 -5.25
CA LEU A 8 -14.45 -1.95 -4.70
C LEU A 8 -14.59 -0.85 -3.64
N SER A 9 -15.74 -0.72 -2.97
CA SER A 9 -15.95 0.42 -2.06
C SER A 9 -16.49 0.04 -0.68
N GLU A 10 -16.93 -1.19 -0.46
CA GLU A 10 -17.52 -1.60 0.82
C GLU A 10 -16.67 -2.57 1.66
N PHE A 11 -15.61 -3.18 1.09
CA PHE A 11 -14.85 -4.24 1.79
C PHE A 11 -13.33 -4.10 1.77
N LEU A 12 -12.77 -3.00 1.26
CA LEU A 12 -11.32 -2.82 1.18
C LEU A 12 -10.69 -2.69 2.57
N THR A 13 -10.19 -3.81 3.09
CA THR A 13 -9.43 -3.85 4.34
C THR A 13 -7.97 -3.45 4.11
N PRO A 14 -7.25 -3.03 5.17
CA PRO A 14 -5.80 -2.83 5.09
C PRO A 14 -5.06 -4.07 4.55
N GLU A 15 -5.53 -5.27 4.90
CA GLU A 15 -5.01 -6.56 4.44
C GLU A 15 -5.18 -6.76 2.92
N GLU A 16 -6.33 -6.36 2.36
CA GLU A 16 -6.53 -6.38 0.92
C GLU A 16 -5.62 -5.37 0.20
N ALA A 17 -5.40 -4.19 0.80
CA ALA A 17 -4.46 -3.21 0.27
C ALA A 17 -3.03 -3.77 0.20
N ILE A 18 -2.60 -4.47 1.26
CA ILE A 18 -1.30 -5.17 1.30
C ILE A 18 -1.23 -6.25 0.22
N THR A 19 -2.26 -7.08 0.10
CA THR A 19 -2.31 -8.16 -0.91
C THR A 19 -2.21 -7.60 -2.33
N ARG A 20 -2.94 -6.52 -2.62
CA ARG A 20 -2.90 -5.87 -3.92
C ARG A 20 -1.52 -5.26 -4.21
N TYR A 21 -0.91 -4.62 -3.21
CA TYR A 21 0.44 -4.07 -3.32
C TYR A 21 1.46 -5.17 -3.65
N LYS A 22 1.41 -6.31 -2.92
CA LYS A 22 2.29 -7.46 -3.14
C LYS A 22 2.15 -8.03 -4.56
N ARG A 23 0.92 -8.17 -5.08
CA ARG A 23 0.70 -8.63 -6.46
C ARG A 23 1.35 -7.71 -7.50
N VAL A 24 1.28 -6.39 -7.30
CA VAL A 24 1.96 -5.44 -8.18
C VAL A 24 3.48 -5.57 -8.06
N LEU A 25 4.00 -5.70 -6.83
CA LEU A 25 5.42 -5.92 -6.59
C LEU A 25 5.93 -7.20 -7.26
N GLU A 26 5.22 -8.31 -7.13
CA GLU A 26 5.55 -9.56 -7.81
C GLU A 26 5.56 -9.40 -9.33
N ALA A 27 4.58 -8.68 -9.90
CA ALA A 27 4.56 -8.42 -11.33
C ALA A 27 5.77 -7.58 -11.78
N VAL A 28 6.18 -6.57 -10.99
CA VAL A 28 7.40 -5.78 -11.25
C VAL A 28 8.65 -6.65 -11.14
N ASN A 29 8.75 -7.49 -10.10
CA ASN A 29 9.89 -8.38 -9.89
C ASN A 29 10.01 -9.47 -10.97
N LYS A 30 8.91 -9.81 -11.65
CA LYS A 30 8.89 -10.68 -12.85
C LYS A 30 9.35 -9.97 -14.13
N GLY A 31 9.87 -8.74 -14.03
CA GLY A 31 10.39 -7.97 -15.18
C GLY A 31 9.36 -7.10 -15.88
N ASN A 32 8.11 -7.02 -15.39
CA ASN A 32 7.16 -6.06 -15.95
C ASN A 32 7.56 -4.64 -15.55
N ASN A 33 7.47 -3.70 -16.49
CA ASN A 33 7.49 -2.29 -16.11
C ASN A 33 6.28 -1.97 -15.20
N LYS A 34 6.40 -0.92 -14.38
CA LYS A 34 5.37 -0.57 -13.38
C LYS A 34 3.97 -0.41 -14.00
N THR A 35 3.87 0.22 -15.17
CA THR A 35 2.59 0.42 -15.87
C THR A 35 1.95 -0.92 -16.27
N ALA A 36 2.73 -1.84 -16.83
CA ALA A 36 2.27 -3.18 -17.16
C ALA A 36 1.85 -3.96 -15.91
N ALA A 37 2.61 -3.85 -14.81
CA ALA A 37 2.27 -4.48 -13.53
C ALA A 37 0.94 -3.97 -12.96
N TYR A 38 0.71 -2.66 -12.95
CA TYR A 38 -0.58 -2.08 -12.50
C TYR A 38 -1.75 -2.58 -13.35
N ARG A 39 -1.58 -2.63 -14.68
CA ARG A 39 -2.59 -3.13 -15.62
C ARG A 39 -2.87 -4.61 -15.43
N ALA A 40 -1.82 -5.43 -15.26
CA ALA A 40 -1.93 -6.86 -15.05
C ALA A 40 -2.70 -7.21 -13.76
N VAL A 41 -2.51 -6.40 -12.71
CA VAL A 41 -3.25 -6.55 -11.44
C VAL A 41 -4.65 -5.92 -11.50
N GLY A 42 -4.91 -5.05 -12.48
CA GLY A 42 -6.18 -4.33 -12.63
C GLY A 42 -6.37 -3.21 -11.60
N VAL A 43 -5.29 -2.53 -11.22
CA VAL A 43 -5.30 -1.45 -10.22
C VAL A 43 -4.74 -0.14 -10.78
N ASP A 44 -5.29 0.98 -10.34
CA ASP A 44 -4.73 2.29 -10.67
C ASP A 44 -3.46 2.60 -9.85
N ARG A 45 -2.49 3.27 -10.49
CA ARG A 45 -1.24 3.69 -9.84
C ARG A 45 -1.50 4.57 -8.62
N LYS A 46 -2.47 5.50 -8.71
CA LYS A 46 -2.83 6.40 -7.62
C LYS A 46 -3.37 5.60 -6.44
N THR A 47 -4.19 4.59 -6.66
CA THR A 47 -4.68 3.71 -5.58
C THR A 47 -3.51 3.03 -4.85
N ILE A 48 -2.54 2.47 -5.58
CA ILE A 48 -1.35 1.85 -4.97
C ILE A 48 -0.51 2.87 -4.20
N ALA A 49 -0.35 4.07 -4.73
CA ALA A 49 0.41 5.15 -4.08
C ALA A 49 -0.28 5.68 -2.82
N ASP A 50 -1.61 5.87 -2.88
CA ASP A 50 -2.41 6.36 -1.77
C ASP A 50 -2.44 5.35 -0.61
N THR A 51 -2.46 4.05 -0.89
CA THR A 51 -2.45 2.99 0.13
C THR A 51 -1.06 2.40 0.43
N ALA A 52 0.01 2.99 -0.12
CA ALA A 52 1.37 2.48 0.01
C ALA A 52 1.83 2.35 1.47
N GLY A 53 1.51 3.35 2.30
CA GLY A 53 1.94 3.41 3.70
C GLY A 53 1.53 2.19 4.51
N ILE A 54 0.38 1.59 4.16
CA ILE A 54 -0.12 0.36 4.77
C ILE A 54 0.84 -0.81 4.54
N ALA A 55 1.25 -1.01 3.28
CA ALA A 55 2.16 -2.08 2.90
C ALA A 55 3.60 -1.81 3.38
N GLU A 56 4.03 -0.55 3.32
CA GLU A 56 5.34 -0.12 3.81
C GLU A 56 5.48 -0.41 5.30
N LEU A 57 4.53 0.05 6.13
CA LEU A 57 4.57 -0.18 7.58
C LEU A 57 4.49 -1.66 7.91
N HIS A 58 3.59 -2.41 7.27
CA HIS A 58 3.50 -3.85 7.46
C HIS A 58 4.82 -4.57 7.12
N ALA A 59 5.55 -4.10 6.10
CA ALA A 59 6.81 -4.71 5.70
C ALA A 59 7.96 -4.41 6.68
N VAL A 60 8.06 -3.18 7.20
CA VAL A 60 9.17 -2.79 8.10
C VAL A 60 8.89 -3.06 9.58
N ASN A 61 7.63 -3.04 9.98
CA ASN A 61 7.22 -3.28 11.37
C ASN A 61 5.76 -3.79 11.44
N PRO A 62 5.55 -5.11 11.32
CA PRO A 62 4.21 -5.69 11.41
C PRO A 62 3.57 -5.49 12.79
N GLY A 63 4.36 -5.37 13.87
CA GLY A 63 3.84 -5.14 15.22
C GLY A 63 3.09 -3.81 15.35
N ILE A 64 3.70 -2.73 14.86
CA ILE A 64 3.06 -1.40 14.86
C ILE A 64 1.88 -1.35 13.89
N PHE A 65 1.98 -2.05 12.75
CA PHE A 65 0.82 -2.21 11.87
C PHE A 65 -0.36 -2.85 12.61
N GLN A 66 -0.15 -3.92 13.37
CA GLN A 66 -1.21 -4.60 14.13
C GLN A 66 -1.82 -3.70 15.21
N ASP A 67 -0.99 -2.92 15.92
CA ASP A 67 -1.46 -1.95 16.90
C ASP A 67 -2.39 -0.90 16.26
N ILE A 68 -1.93 -0.24 15.19
CA ILE A 68 -2.73 0.75 14.46
C ILE A 68 -3.98 0.10 13.85
N ARG A 69 -3.86 -1.13 13.35
CA ARG A 69 -4.99 -1.89 12.80
C ARG A 69 -6.07 -2.17 13.84
N GLY A 70 -5.69 -2.45 15.09
CA GLY A 70 -6.59 -2.62 16.23
C GLY A 70 -7.36 -1.34 16.58
N THR A 71 -6.81 -0.17 16.25
CA THR A 71 -7.47 1.14 16.44
C THR A 71 -8.34 1.58 15.25
N LEU A 72 -8.47 0.76 14.19
CA LEU A 72 -9.26 1.12 13.01
C LEU A 72 -10.74 1.27 13.38
N LYS A 73 -11.26 2.48 13.20
CA LYS A 73 -12.67 2.79 13.46
C LYS A 73 -13.55 2.33 12.29
N LYS A 74 -14.77 1.86 12.60
CA LYS A 74 -15.78 1.57 11.57
C LYS A 74 -16.04 2.83 10.73
N GLY A 75 -15.94 2.70 9.41
CA GLY A 75 -16.10 3.82 8.47
C GLY A 75 -14.83 4.64 8.21
N GLU A 76 -13.69 4.32 8.84
CA GLU A 76 -12.42 4.96 8.47
C GLU A 76 -11.95 4.49 7.09
N THR A 77 -11.52 5.45 6.26
CA THR A 77 -11.06 5.16 4.89
C THR A 77 -9.64 4.62 4.87
N LEU A 78 -9.32 3.77 3.88
CA LEU A 78 -7.95 3.28 3.69
C LEU A 78 -6.92 4.40 3.46
N LEU A 79 -7.33 5.50 2.83
CA LEU A 79 -6.43 6.65 2.65
C LEU A 79 -6.01 7.20 4.02
N ARG A 80 -6.97 7.43 4.92
CA ARG A 80 -6.69 7.95 6.26
C ARG A 80 -5.89 6.95 7.10
N PHE A 81 -6.18 5.66 6.96
CA PHE A 81 -5.39 4.60 7.59
C PHE A 81 -3.95 4.54 7.05
N SER A 82 -3.76 4.70 5.74
CA SER A 82 -2.45 4.78 5.10
C SER A 82 -1.64 5.97 5.60
N GLU A 83 -2.27 7.14 5.76
CA GLU A 83 -1.60 8.31 6.35
C GLU A 83 -1.15 8.06 7.79
N LYS A 84 -1.98 7.41 8.63
CA LYS A 84 -1.55 6.99 9.97
C LYS A 84 -0.34 6.05 9.93
N CYS A 85 -0.33 5.11 8.98
CA CYS A 85 0.80 4.22 8.81
C CYS A 85 2.08 4.98 8.41
N LYS A 86 1.96 5.99 7.52
CA LYS A 86 3.07 6.86 7.13
C LYS A 86 3.58 7.70 8.30
N SER A 87 2.68 8.25 9.12
CA SER A 87 3.06 8.94 10.36
C SER A 87 3.83 8.01 11.27
N ALA A 88 3.32 6.82 11.54
CA ALA A 88 3.99 5.84 12.39
C ALA A 88 5.38 5.42 11.86
N ILE A 89 5.57 5.31 10.55
CA ILE A 89 6.91 5.09 9.95
C ILE A 89 7.87 6.23 10.32
N LYS A 90 7.41 7.48 10.26
CA LYS A 90 8.22 8.67 10.61
C LYS A 90 8.48 8.74 12.12
N ASP A 91 7.45 8.58 12.93
CA ASP A 91 7.53 8.62 14.40
C ASP A 91 8.50 7.54 14.95
N GLN A 92 8.62 6.42 14.23
CA GLN A 92 9.48 5.29 14.62
C GLN A 92 10.83 5.30 13.89
N HIS A 93 11.14 6.36 13.13
CA HIS A 93 12.37 6.49 12.34
C HIS A 93 12.65 5.29 11.40
N LEU A 94 11.59 4.70 10.84
CA LEU A 94 11.67 3.51 9.98
C LEU A 94 11.89 3.85 8.50
N GLU A 95 12.00 5.13 8.15
CA GLU A 95 12.15 5.62 6.76
C GLU A 95 13.37 5.00 6.06
N GLY A 96 14.49 4.84 6.77
CA GLY A 96 15.68 4.18 6.24
C GLY A 96 15.44 2.72 5.86
N LYS A 97 14.70 1.96 6.69
CA LYS A 97 14.32 0.57 6.38
C LYS A 97 13.37 0.49 5.20
N VAL A 98 12.42 1.42 5.09
CA VAL A 98 11.53 1.50 3.93
C VAL A 98 12.34 1.74 2.65
N GLN A 99 13.31 2.64 2.71
CA GLN A 99 14.16 2.97 1.56
C GLN A 99 15.09 1.81 1.15
N ASP A 100 15.63 1.08 2.13
CA ASP A 100 16.43 -0.12 1.90
C ASP A 100 15.59 -1.20 1.18
N LEU A 101 14.38 -1.49 1.68
CA LEU A 101 13.46 -2.43 1.05
C LEU A 101 13.06 -2.01 -0.36
N LYS A 102 12.89 -0.71 -0.63
CA LYS A 102 12.62 -0.20 -1.99
C LYS A 102 13.79 -0.45 -2.94
N THR A 103 15.01 -0.23 -2.45
CA THR A 103 16.25 -0.45 -3.23
C THR A 103 16.47 -1.92 -3.53
N ASN A 104 16.19 -2.78 -2.55
CA ASN A 104 16.37 -4.23 -2.65
C ASN A 104 15.21 -4.98 -3.33
N GLY A 105 14.20 -4.26 -3.85
CA GLY A 105 13.05 -4.87 -4.53
C GLY A 105 12.02 -5.54 -3.60
N GLY A 106 12.12 -5.31 -2.30
CA GLY A 106 11.15 -5.73 -1.28
C GLY A 106 9.93 -4.79 -1.18
N LEU A 107 10.02 -3.58 -1.72
CA LEU A 107 8.92 -2.61 -1.84
C LEU A 107 8.95 -1.92 -3.21
N LEU A 108 7.80 -1.41 -3.65
CA LEU A 108 7.71 -0.62 -4.86
C LEU A 108 8.35 0.76 -4.64
N SER A 109 9.27 1.15 -5.51
CA SER A 109 9.78 2.53 -5.59
C SER A 109 8.73 3.45 -6.24
N ILE A 110 7.67 3.72 -5.49
CA ILE A 110 6.60 4.67 -5.82
C ILE A 110 6.83 5.96 -5.05
N HIS A 111 7.22 7.00 -5.77
CA HIS A 111 7.24 8.34 -5.21
C HIS A 111 5.80 8.88 -5.20
N PRO A 112 5.26 9.34 -4.06
CA PRO A 112 4.18 10.31 -4.13
C PRO A 112 4.71 11.47 -4.97
N LYS A 113 3.95 11.94 -5.97
CA LYS A 113 4.34 13.18 -6.65
C LYS A 113 4.35 14.26 -5.58
N GLY A 114 5.54 14.75 -5.26
CA GLY A 114 5.70 15.90 -4.37
C GLY A 114 4.89 17.06 -4.93
N LYS A 115 4.00 17.58 -4.10
CA LYS A 115 3.67 18.99 -3.96
C LYS A 115 3.17 19.20 -2.54
#